data_AF-A0A7C5VSA3-F1
#
_entry.id   AF-A0A7C5VSA3-F1
#
_cell.length_a   1.000
_cell.length_b   1.000
_cell.length_c   1.000
_cell.angle_alpha   90.00
_cell.angle_beta   90.00
_cell.angle_gamma   90.00
#
_symmetry.space_group_name_H-M   'P 1'
#
loop_
_entity.id
_entity.type
_entity.pdbx_description
1 polymer ?
#
loop_
_entity_poly.entity_id
_entity_poly.type
_entity_poly.pdbx_seq_one_letter_code
_entity_poly.pdbx_strand_id
1 'polypeptide(L)'
;MSRYLEALPEIVRVKVAYAPDLVPKLELTWEEARSCGLVEAVEEAVKTGREKIESLKRFGRGYLNAVPDPVIAQMPRHKVAFLVDLLESRGVNIFQDSVILRVGDSVLTLSIEYECG
;
A
#
# COMPACT_ATOMS: atom_id res chain seq x y z
N MET A 1 14.68 -0.64 -15.19
CA MET A 1 13.71 0.40 -14.77
C MET A 1 12.69 0.56 -15.86
N SER A 2 11.41 0.28 -15.58
CA SER A 2 10.34 0.36 -16.57
C SER A 2 10.15 1.80 -17.05
N ARG A 3 10.05 2.04 -18.38
CA ARG A 3 9.81 3.38 -18.99
C ARG A 3 8.62 4.12 -18.37
N TYR A 4 7.72 3.38 -17.72
CA TYR A 4 6.55 3.89 -17.05
C TYR A 4 6.87 4.75 -15.81
N LEU A 5 7.90 4.40 -15.03
CA LEU A 5 8.28 5.16 -13.83
C LEU A 5 8.78 6.57 -14.17
N GLU A 6 9.37 6.74 -15.36
CA GLU A 6 9.84 8.03 -15.86
C GLU A 6 8.69 8.95 -16.27
N ALA A 7 7.55 8.37 -16.67
CA ALA A 7 6.35 9.10 -17.09
C ALA A 7 5.45 9.52 -15.91
N LEU A 8 5.77 9.10 -14.68
CA LEU A 8 5.00 9.50 -13.50
C LEU A 8 5.08 11.01 -13.26
N PRO A 9 4.00 11.63 -12.72
CA PRO A 9 4.03 13.00 -12.24
C PRO A 9 5.04 13.15 -11.10
N GLU A 10 5.46 14.39 -10.82
CA GLU A 10 6.42 14.68 -9.75
C GLU A 10 5.93 14.22 -8.37
N ILE A 11 4.62 14.36 -8.14
CA ILE A 11 3.92 13.84 -6.97
C ILE A 11 2.95 12.76 -7.42
N VAL A 12 3.06 11.59 -6.80
CA VAL A 12 2.27 10.40 -7.12
C VAL A 12 1.43 10.04 -5.90
N ARG A 13 0.17 9.67 -6.14
CA ARG A 13 -0.75 9.27 -5.08
C ARG A 13 -0.64 7.77 -4.85
N VAL A 14 -0.36 7.38 -3.62
CA VAL A 14 -0.27 5.99 -3.19
C VAL A 14 -1.35 5.73 -2.15
N LYS A 15 -2.26 4.81 -2.46
CA LYS A 15 -3.30 4.35 -1.55
C LYS A 15 -2.75 3.22 -0.69
N VAL A 16 -2.88 3.35 0.62
CA VAL A 16 -2.50 2.35 1.61
C VAL A 16 -3.73 2.04 2.45
N ALA A 17 -4.11 0.77 2.54
CA ALA A 17 -5.28 0.38 3.32
C ALA A 17 -4.98 -0.84 4.18
N TYR A 18 -5.50 -0.84 5.41
CA TYR A 18 -5.31 -1.93 6.36
C TYR A 18 -6.16 -3.14 5.99
N ALA A 19 -5.53 -4.29 5.81
CA ALA A 19 -6.18 -5.49 5.29
C ALA A 19 -5.70 -6.74 6.05
N PRO A 20 -6.02 -6.87 7.35
CA PRO A 20 -5.45 -7.89 8.24
C PRO A 20 -5.82 -9.33 7.84
N ASP A 21 -6.95 -9.51 7.15
CA ASP A 21 -7.46 -10.82 6.75
C ASP A 21 -6.88 -11.31 5.40
N LEU A 22 -6.08 -10.49 4.71
CA LEU A 22 -5.45 -10.86 3.45
C LEU A 22 -4.12 -11.59 3.68
N VAL A 23 -3.74 -12.43 2.71
CA VAL A 23 -2.43 -13.12 2.73
C VAL A 23 -1.37 -12.18 2.14
N PRO A 24 -0.34 -11.77 2.91
CA PRO A 24 0.73 -10.94 2.39
C PRO A 24 1.56 -11.70 1.36
N LYS A 25 1.89 -11.02 0.26
CA LYS A 25 2.82 -11.53 -0.77
C LYS A 25 4.26 -11.15 -0.47
N LEU A 26 4.45 -10.12 0.36
CA LEU A 26 5.76 -9.57 0.67
C LEU A 26 5.78 -9.03 2.10
N GLU A 27 6.94 -9.12 2.76
CA GLU A 27 7.20 -8.45 4.03
C GLU A 27 8.19 -7.29 3.79
N LEU A 28 7.91 -6.13 4.38
CA LEU A 28 8.79 -4.97 4.43
C LEU A 28 9.16 -4.67 5.89
N THR A 29 10.42 -4.34 6.12
CA THR A 29 10.84 -3.81 7.42
C THR A 29 10.35 -2.37 7.59
N TRP A 30 10.31 -1.89 8.83
CA TRP A 30 10.02 -0.47 9.11
C TRP A 30 11.06 0.47 8.49
N GLU A 31 12.30 0.03 8.34
CA GLU A 31 13.36 0.80 7.69
C GLU A 31 13.13 0.91 6.18
N GLU A 32 12.69 -0.16 5.54
CA GLU A 32 12.29 -0.16 4.12
C GLU A 32 11.07 0.72 3.89
N ALA A 33 10.04 0.59 4.72
CA ALA A 33 8.86 1.45 4.68
C ALA A 33 9.24 2.94 4.85
N ARG A 34 10.19 3.26 5.73
CA ARG A 34 10.72 4.63 5.91
C ARG A 34 11.48 5.11 4.68
N SER A 35 12.32 4.26 4.12
CA SER A 35 13.10 4.58 2.92
C SER A 35 12.19 4.86 1.73
N CYS A 36 11.09 4.12 1.61
CA CYS A 36 10.03 4.34 0.63
C CYS A 36 9.16 5.57 0.94
N GLY A 37 9.16 6.12 2.16
CA GLY A 37 8.28 7.23 2.55
C GLY A 37 6.85 6.81 2.87
N LEU A 38 6.64 5.56 3.30
CA LEU A 38 5.32 4.98 3.59
C LEU A 38 4.92 5.02 5.07
N VAL A 39 5.82 5.39 5.98
CA VAL A 39 5.61 5.23 7.45
C VAL A 39 4.34 5.91 7.93
N GLU A 40 4.16 7.19 7.64
CA GLU A 40 2.98 7.96 8.10
C GLU A 40 1.67 7.36 7.55
N ALA A 41 1.66 7.01 6.27
CA ALA A 41 0.50 6.41 5.62
C ALA A 41 0.17 5.02 6.18
N VAL A 42 1.18 4.22 6.52
CA VAL A 42 1.01 2.92 7.17
C VAL A 42 0.45 3.08 8.57
N GLU A 43 1.02 3.97 9.40
CA GLU A 43 0.56 4.22 10.76
C GLU A 43 -0.91 4.71 10.78
N GLU A 44 -1.24 5.66 9.90
CA GLU A 44 -2.60 6.17 9.77
C GLU A 44 -3.56 5.07 9.27
N ALA A 45 -3.19 4.31 8.24
CA ALA A 45 -4.01 3.24 7.71
C ALA A 45 -4.29 2.16 8.76
N VAL A 46 -3.29 1.79 9.57
CA VAL A 46 -3.45 0.84 10.68
C VAL A 46 -4.38 1.41 11.75
N LYS A 47 -4.21 2.68 12.11
CA LYS A 47 -5.04 3.35 13.12
C LYS A 47 -6.51 3.39 12.68
N THR A 48 -6.79 4.01 11.53
CA THR A 48 -8.15 4.12 10.98
C THR A 48 -8.73 2.75 10.68
N GLY A 49 -7.89 1.83 10.18
CA GLY A 49 -8.26 0.46 9.92
C GLY A 49 -8.77 -0.24 11.17
N ARG A 50 -8.01 -0.23 12.28
CA ARG A 50 -8.40 -0.84 13.55
C ARG A 50 -9.65 -0.22 14.16
N GLU A 51 -9.85 1.09 14.03
CA GLU A 51 -11.06 1.76 14.51
C GLU A 51 -12.30 1.31 13.71
N LYS A 52 -12.15 1.13 12.40
CA LYS A 52 -13.25 0.75 11.49
C LYS A 52 -13.48 -0.76 11.38
N ILE A 53 -12.46 -1.59 11.65
CA ILE A 53 -12.47 -3.06 11.51
C ILE A 53 -13.65 -3.68 12.27
N GLU A 54 -13.87 -3.22 13.51
CA GLU A 54 -14.92 -3.73 14.40
C GLU A 54 -16.32 -3.28 13.94
N SER A 55 -16.41 -2.11 13.30
CA SER A 55 -17.66 -1.63 12.70
C SER A 55 -18.00 -2.42 11.43
N LEU A 56 -16.99 -2.75 10.64
CA LEU A 56 -17.15 -3.50 9.41
C LEU A 56 -17.50 -4.99 9.67
N LYS A 57 -16.97 -5.60 10.74
CA LYS A 57 -17.36 -6.95 11.20
C LYS A 57 -18.86 -7.11 11.46
N ARG A 58 -19.56 -6.01 11.79
CA ARG A 58 -21.02 -6.01 12.03
C ARG A 58 -21.85 -6.30 10.78
N PHE A 59 -21.27 -6.15 9.58
CA PHE A 59 -21.93 -6.43 8.31
C PHE A 59 -21.86 -7.92 7.91
N GLY A 60 -21.36 -8.81 8.77
CA GLY A 60 -21.41 -10.26 8.59
C GLY A 60 -20.51 -10.77 7.45
N ARG A 61 -20.97 -11.75 6.66
CA ARG A 61 -20.16 -12.45 5.64
C ARG A 61 -19.59 -11.55 4.53
N GLY A 62 -20.14 -10.35 4.31
CA GLY A 62 -19.61 -9.37 3.34
C GLY A 62 -18.31 -8.68 3.80
N TYR A 63 -17.94 -8.85 5.07
CA TYR A 63 -16.81 -8.17 5.68
C TYR A 63 -15.44 -8.71 5.25
N LEU A 64 -15.34 -9.99 4.89
CA LEU A 64 -14.05 -10.65 4.59
C LEU A 64 -13.28 -10.01 3.43
N ASN A 65 -13.95 -9.23 2.58
CA ASN A 65 -13.35 -8.50 1.47
C ASN A 65 -13.47 -6.97 1.64
N ALA A 66 -14.03 -6.49 2.75
CA ALA A 66 -14.25 -5.07 3.01
C ALA A 66 -12.98 -4.46 3.61
N VAL A 67 -12.20 -3.80 2.76
CA VAL A 67 -11.05 -3.00 3.20
C VAL A 67 -11.57 -1.63 3.66
N PRO A 68 -11.16 -1.13 4.85
CA PRO A 68 -11.45 0.23 5.27
C PRO A 68 -10.96 1.26 4.26
N ASP A 69 -11.50 2.48 4.31
CA ASP A 69 -11.11 3.56 3.41
C ASP A 69 -9.58 3.71 3.36
N PRO A 70 -8.97 3.73 2.15
CA PRO A 70 -7.54 3.86 2.01
C PRO A 70 -7.07 5.24 2.47
N VAL A 71 -5.92 5.27 3.13
CA VAL A 71 -5.14 6.49 3.33
C VAL A 71 -4.42 6.80 2.03
N ILE A 72 -4.49 8.06 1.59
CA ILE A 72 -3.84 8.52 0.36
C ILE A 72 -2.58 9.27 0.74
N ALA A 73 -1.43 8.67 0.45
CA ALA A 73 -0.12 9.30 0.59
C ALA A 73 0.26 10.02 -0.71
N GLN A 74 0.62 11.30 -0.62
CA GLN A 74 1.23 12.03 -1.73
C GLN A 74 2.74 11.91 -1.64
N MET A 75 3.34 11.19 -2.58
CA MET A 75 4.74 10.80 -2.51
C MET A 75 5.53 11.34 -3.70
N PRO A 76 6.76 11.83 -3.50
CA PRO A 76 7.64 12.19 -4.60
C PRO A 76 7.89 11.01 -5.53
N ARG A 77 7.94 11.26 -6.84
CA ARG A 77 8.20 10.24 -7.86
C ARG A 77 9.38 9.33 -7.55
N HIS A 78 10.49 9.89 -7.08
CA HIS A 78 11.70 9.11 -6.79
C HIS A 78 11.50 8.11 -5.64
N LYS A 79 10.64 8.43 -4.67
CA LYS A 79 10.26 7.51 -3.58
C LYS A 79 9.37 6.39 -4.09
N VAL A 80 8.43 6.70 -4.97
CA VAL A 80 7.60 5.68 -5.63
C VAL A 80 8.43 4.80 -6.55
N ALA A 81 9.35 5.36 -7.33
CA ALA A 81 10.26 4.57 -8.15
C ALA A 81 11.10 3.60 -7.28
N PHE A 82 11.66 4.08 -6.17
CA PHE A 82 12.39 3.23 -5.22
C PHE A 82 11.51 2.11 -4.65
N LEU A 83 10.26 2.42 -4.28
CA LEU A 83 9.29 1.41 -3.83
C LEU A 83 9.03 0.37 -4.92
N VAL A 84 8.78 0.80 -6.16
CA VAL A 84 8.50 -0.11 -7.27
C VAL A 84 9.72 -0.99 -7.56
N ASP A 85 10.92 -0.43 -7.63
CA ASP A 85 12.14 -1.20 -7.84
C ASP A 85 12.35 -2.23 -6.70
N LEU A 86 12.06 -1.87 -5.45
CA LEU A 86 12.10 -2.79 -4.32
C LEU A 86 11.10 -3.94 -4.49
N LEU A 87 9.86 -3.65 -4.88
CA LEU A 87 8.82 -4.66 -5.12
C LEU A 87 9.19 -5.59 -6.29
N GLU A 88 9.62 -5.03 -7.42
CA GLU A 88 10.05 -5.79 -8.60
C GLU A 88 11.26 -6.67 -8.29
N SER A 89 12.23 -6.18 -7.51
CA SER A 89 13.41 -6.96 -7.08
C SER A 89 13.04 -8.21 -6.26
N ARG A 90 11.83 -8.20 -5.66
CA ARG A 90 11.28 -9.32 -4.89
C ARG A 90 10.20 -10.09 -5.65
N GLY A 91 10.10 -9.88 -6.97
CA GLY A 91 9.21 -10.62 -7.86
C GLY A 91 7.74 -10.17 -7.82
N VAL A 92 7.44 -8.99 -7.27
CA VAL A 92 6.08 -8.42 -7.27
C VAL A 92 5.94 -7.47 -8.46
N ASN A 93 5.03 -7.77 -9.38
CA ASN A 93 4.73 -6.89 -10.50
C ASN A 93 3.55 -5.98 -10.15
N ILE A 94 3.84 -4.72 -9.83
CA ILE A 94 2.85 -3.70 -9.44
C ILE A 94 1.70 -3.47 -10.44
N PHE A 95 1.82 -3.90 -11.71
CA PHE A 95 0.77 -3.76 -12.73
C PHE A 95 -0.13 -4.99 -12.86
N GLN A 96 0.34 -6.15 -12.39
CA GLN A 96 -0.34 -7.43 -12.54
C GLN A 96 -0.77 -8.03 -11.20
N ASP A 97 -0.05 -7.69 -10.13
CA ASP A 97 -0.26 -8.22 -8.79
C ASP A 97 -1.00 -7.22 -7.91
N SER A 98 -1.96 -7.74 -7.13
CA SER A 98 -2.38 -7.08 -5.90
C SER A 98 -1.19 -7.00 -4.95
N VAL A 99 -0.80 -5.78 -4.57
CA VAL A 99 0.34 -5.54 -3.68
C VAL A 99 -0.14 -5.62 -2.23
N ILE A 100 -0.06 -6.81 -1.65
CA ILE A 100 -0.42 -7.06 -0.25
C ILE A 100 0.89 -7.22 0.54
N LEU A 101 1.14 -6.27 1.42
CA LEU A 101 2.38 -6.12 2.16
C LEU A 101 2.15 -6.39 3.64
N ARG A 102 3.10 -7.04 4.29
CA ARG A 102 3.23 -7.01 5.75
C ARG A 102 4.29 -5.96 6.12
N VAL A 103 3.94 -5.04 7.00
CA VAL A 103 4.88 -4.07 7.60
C VAL A 103 4.80 -4.24 9.12
N GLY A 104 5.87 -4.77 9.73
CA GLY A 104 5.81 -5.24 11.11
C GLY A 104 4.71 -6.29 11.29
N ASP A 105 3.81 -6.08 12.27
CA ASP A 105 2.68 -6.97 12.53
C ASP A 105 1.41 -6.64 11.73
N SER A 106 1.48 -5.67 10.81
CA SER A 106 0.30 -5.16 10.10
C SER A 106 0.29 -5.64 8.64
N VAL A 107 -0.85 -6.16 8.18
CA VAL A 107 -1.07 -6.48 6.76
C VAL A 107 -1.85 -5.36 6.09
N LEU A 108 -1.35 -4.92 4.94
CA LEU A 108 -1.82 -3.75 4.21
C LEU A 108 -1.94 -4.09 2.72
N THR A 109 -2.85 -3.43 2.02
CA THR A 109 -2.88 -3.41 0.55
C THR A 109 -2.43 -2.05 0.06
N LEU A 110 -1.68 -2.04 -1.05
CA LEU A 110 -1.12 -0.86 -1.67
C LEU A 110 -1.57 -0.76 -3.13
N SER A 111 -1.91 0.46 -3.55
CA SER A 111 -2.23 0.78 -4.95
C SER A 111 -1.61 2.12 -5.30
N ILE A 112 -0.93 2.20 -6.43
CA ILE A 112 -0.33 3.43 -6.93
C ILE A 112 -1.28 4.01 -7.97
N GLU A 113 -1.80 5.21 -7.72
CA GLU A 113 -2.64 5.91 -8.69
C GLU A 113 -1.76 6.62 -9.71
N TYR A 114 -1.84 6.12 -10.92
CA TYR A 114 -1.25 6.73 -12.08
C TYR A 114 -2.27 7.67 -12.68
N GLU A 115 -2.33 8.91 -12.20
CA GLU A 115 -3.09 9.95 -12.89
C GLU A 115 -2.48 10.12 -14.29
N CYS A 116 -3.10 9.48 -15.29
CA CYS A 116 -2.97 9.90 -16.68
C CYS A 116 -4.02 11.00 -16.84
N GLY A 117 -3.56 12.25 -16.98
CA GLY A 117 -4.43 13.38 -17.30
C GLY A 117 -5.23 13.13 -18.57
#